data_AF-A0A183U5N4-F1
#
_entry.id   AF-A0A183U5N4-F1
#
_cell.length_a   1.000
_cell.length_b   1.000
_cell.length_c   1.000
_cell.angle_alpha   90.00
_cell.angle_beta   90.00
_cell.angle_gamma   90.00
#
_symmetry.space_group_name_H-M   'P 1'
#
loop_
_entity.id
_entity.type
_entity.pdbx_description
1 polymer ?
#
loop_
_entity_poly.entity_id
_entity_poly.type
_entity_poly.pdbx_seq_one_letter_code
_entity_poly.pdbx_strand_id
1 'polypeptide(L)'
;LQIKLLNENCAYYKAEYERKLAELTDELNRRARTVQLLENQIKSIAYGDQQFIHKTLSTPTTEMATNEMVLHLTKVTLSESALQQLGSIQPMIFFAIEFFDFELQTTPMIKGPE
;
A
#
# COMPACT_ATOMS: atom_id res chain seq x y z
N LEU A 1 16.71 45.58 35.42
CA LEU A 1 15.88 45.86 34.23
C LEU A 1 16.04 44.78 33.16
N GLN A 2 17.27 44.53 32.67
CA GLN A 2 17.53 43.58 31.57
C GLN A 2 17.14 42.11 31.86
N ILE A 3 17.41 41.60 33.06
CA ILE A 3 17.03 40.22 33.47
C ILE A 3 15.50 40.05 33.51
N LYS A 4 14.77 41.09 33.91
CA LYS A 4 13.32 41.05 34.02
C LYS A 4 12.65 40.98 32.64
N LEU A 5 13.14 41.80 31.69
CA LEU A 5 12.71 41.78 30.30
C LEU A 5 13.02 40.45 29.60
N LEU A 6 14.17 39.85 29.90
CA LEU A 6 14.55 38.53 29.37
C LEU A 6 13.61 37.43 29.87
N ASN A 7 13.25 37.46 31.15
CA ASN A 7 12.30 36.51 31.73
C ASN A 7 10.88 36.68 31.17
N GLU A 8 10.43 37.92 30.97
CA GLU A 8 9.12 38.21 30.36
C GLU A 8 9.06 37.71 28.92
N ASN A 9 10.10 37.94 28.12
CA ASN A 9 10.19 37.40 26.76
C ASN A 9 10.24 35.86 26.75
N CYS A 10 10.99 35.25 27.65
CA CYS A 10 11.07 33.79 27.77
C CYS A 10 9.70 33.18 28.11
N ALA A 11 8.97 33.79 29.05
CA ALA A 11 7.61 33.37 29.41
C ALA A 11 6.63 33.52 28.26
N TYR A 12 6.71 34.64 27.51
CA TYR A 12 5.89 34.89 26.34
C TYR A 12 6.10 33.80 25.26
N TYR A 13 7.34 33.56 24.86
CA TYR A 13 7.64 32.56 23.83
C TYR A 13 7.23 31.16 24.27
N LYS A 14 7.46 30.81 25.55
CA LYS A 14 7.02 29.53 26.10
C LYS A 14 5.50 29.35 25.96
N ALA A 15 4.72 30.35 26.35
CA ALA A 15 3.26 30.30 26.23
C ALA A 15 2.80 30.22 24.77
N GLU A 16 3.49 30.92 23.85
CA GLU A 16 3.20 30.85 22.42
C GLU A 16 3.48 29.46 21.83
N TYR A 17 4.59 28.83 22.21
CA TYR A 17 4.91 27.46 21.80
C TYR A 17 3.93 26.44 22.38
N GLU A 18 3.54 26.57 23.65
CA GLU A 18 2.53 25.72 24.28
C GLU A 18 1.18 25.83 23.56
N ARG A 19 0.76 27.04 23.20
CA ARG A 19 -0.46 27.27 22.40
C ARG A 19 -0.37 26.58 21.04
N LYS A 20 0.75 26.72 20.33
CA LYS A 20 0.96 26.11 19.01
C LYS A 20 0.98 24.58 19.09
N LEU A 21 1.57 24.02 20.15
CA LEU A 21 1.56 22.57 20.40
C LEU A 21 0.15 22.06 20.66
N ALA A 22 -0.65 22.78 21.44
CA ALA A 22 -2.05 22.42 21.69
C ALA A 22 -2.88 22.42 20.40
N GLU A 23 -2.71 23.44 19.56
CA GLU A 23 -3.38 23.57 18.26
C GLU A 23 -2.99 22.42 17.31
N LEU A 24 -1.71 22.10 17.21
CA LEU A 24 -1.23 20.97 16.40
C LEU A 24 -1.76 19.62 16.90
N THR A 25 -1.85 19.46 18.22
CA THR A 25 -2.38 18.24 18.84
C THR A 25 -3.86 18.05 18.52
N ASP A 26 -4.65 19.12 18.59
CA ASP A 26 -6.07 19.07 18.25
C ASP A 26 -6.31 18.74 16.77
N GLU A 27 -5.55 19.39 15.87
CA GLU A 27 -5.64 19.11 14.43
C GLU A 27 -5.21 17.68 14.09
N LEU A 28 -4.17 17.16 14.75
CA LEU A 28 -3.75 15.76 14.61
C LEU A 28 -4.84 14.80 15.07
N ASN A 29 -5.47 15.06 16.21
CA ASN A 29 -6.59 14.25 16.71
C ASN A 29 -7.80 14.30 15.78
N ARG A 30 -8.12 15.46 15.22
CA ARG A 30 -9.21 15.61 14.23
C ARG A 30 -8.94 14.77 13.00
N ARG A 31 -7.72 14.81 12.46
CA ARG A 31 -7.32 13.99 11.30
C ARG A 31 -7.36 12.51 11.61
N ALA A 32 -6.86 12.09 12.77
CA ALA A 32 -6.90 10.69 13.20
C ALA A 32 -8.34 10.15 13.26
N ARG A 33 -9.29 10.95 13.79
CA ARG A 33 -10.72 10.59 13.79
C ARG A 33 -11.29 10.48 12.37
N THR A 34 -10.93 11.39 11.48
CA THR A 34 -11.37 11.34 10.08
C THR A 34 -10.84 10.10 9.37
N VAL A 35 -9.55 9.76 9.54
CA VAL A 35 -8.95 8.54 8.98
C VAL A 35 -9.70 7.31 9.48
N GLN A 36 -9.89 7.18 10.79
CA GLN A 36 -10.62 6.06 11.38
C GLN A 36 -12.06 5.94 10.86
N LEU A 37 -12.74 7.07 10.66
CA LEU A 37 -14.09 7.08 10.07
C LEU A 37 -14.07 6.56 8.63
N LEU A 38 -13.14 7.01 7.80
CA LEU A 38 -13.02 6.60 6.40
C LEU A 38 -12.62 5.11 6.29
N GLU A 39 -11.70 4.64 7.12
CA GLU A 39 -11.35 3.22 7.19
C GLU A 39 -12.56 2.35 7.53
N ASN A 40 -13.38 2.77 8.49
CA ASN A 40 -14.60 2.06 8.85
C ASN A 40 -15.63 2.08 7.71
N GLN A 41 -15.76 3.19 6.97
CA GLN A 41 -16.62 3.26 5.80
C GLN A 41 -16.16 2.29 4.71
N ILE A 42 -14.85 2.26 4.41
CA ILE A 42 -14.28 1.33 3.42
C ILE A 42 -14.54 -0.12 3.84
N LYS A 43 -14.29 -0.47 5.10
CA LYS A 43 -14.58 -1.81 5.64
C LYS A 43 -16.06 -2.15 5.51
N SER A 44 -16.95 -1.21 5.82
CA SER A 44 -18.40 -1.42 5.71
C SER A 44 -18.84 -1.65 4.26
N ILE A 45 -18.23 -0.96 3.28
CA ILE A 45 -18.54 -1.14 1.85
C ILE A 45 -18.00 -2.48 1.34
N ALA A 46 -16.77 -2.83 1.71
CA ALA A 46 -16.10 -4.04 1.24
C ALA A 46 -16.74 -5.33 1.80
N TYR A 47 -17.20 -5.30 3.05
CA TYR A 47 -17.62 -6.51 3.77
C TYR A 47 -19.10 -6.53 4.18
N GLY A 48 -19.88 -5.50 3.82
CA GLY A 48 -21.34 -5.42 4.00
C GLY A 48 -21.90 -6.16 5.23
N ASP A 49 -21.91 -5.53 6.41
CA ASP A 49 -22.45 -6.04 7.69
C ASP A 49 -22.02 -7.47 8.14
N GLN A 50 -21.15 -8.14 7.38
CA GLN A 50 -20.61 -9.44 7.72
C GLN A 50 -19.32 -9.25 8.52
N GLN A 51 -19.43 -9.45 9.83
CA GLN A 51 -18.27 -9.44 10.72
C GLN A 51 -17.36 -10.63 10.43
N PHE A 52 -16.29 -10.40 9.67
CA PHE A 52 -15.21 -11.39 9.50
C PHE A 52 -14.10 -11.14 10.53
N ILE A 53 -13.68 -12.25 11.14
CA ILE A 53 -12.86 -12.33 12.35
C ILE A 53 -11.47 -11.72 12.12
N HIS A 54 -11.14 -10.73 12.95
CA HIS A 54 -9.83 -10.08 13.06
C HIS A 54 -8.70 -11.09 13.24
N LYS A 55 -7.73 -11.13 12.31
CA LYS A 55 -6.39 -11.65 12.59
C LYS A 55 -5.49 -10.45 12.90
N THR A 56 -5.20 -10.29 14.18
CA THR A 56 -4.35 -9.27 14.77
C THR A 56 -2.92 -9.38 14.21
N LEU A 57 -2.49 -8.38 13.45
CA LEU A 57 -1.06 -8.12 13.24
C LEU A 57 -0.76 -6.69 13.66
N SER A 58 -0.24 -6.59 14.89
CA SER A 58 0.24 -5.37 15.52
C SER A 58 1.65 -5.04 15.03
N THR A 59 1.81 -3.95 14.27
CA THR A 59 2.73 -2.82 14.56
C THR A 59 2.61 -1.74 13.46
N PRO A 60 2.73 -0.44 13.78
CA PRO A 60 2.43 0.66 12.86
C PRO A 60 3.70 1.41 12.41
N THR A 61 3.86 1.65 11.10
CA THR A 61 4.45 2.88 10.54
C THR A 61 4.48 2.80 9.02
N THR A 62 3.98 3.86 8.39
CA THR A 62 3.77 4.01 6.94
C THR A 62 2.45 3.37 6.51
N GLU A 63 1.47 4.24 6.23
CA GLU A 63 0.44 3.97 5.22
C GLU A 63 1.17 3.67 3.91
N MET A 64 1.74 2.47 3.79
CA MET A 64 2.17 1.95 2.51
C MET A 64 0.87 1.83 1.75
N ALA A 65 0.65 2.74 0.78
CA ALA A 65 -0.17 2.42 -0.37
C ALA A 65 0.12 0.94 -0.66
N THR A 66 -0.90 0.08 -0.54
CA THR A 66 -0.73 -1.33 -0.80
C THR A 66 -0.12 -1.39 -2.20
N ASN A 67 1.19 -1.71 -2.27
CA ASN A 67 1.91 -1.74 -3.53
C ASN A 67 1.46 -3.03 -4.21
N GLU A 68 0.23 -3.02 -4.69
CA GLU A 68 -0.40 -4.10 -5.41
C GLU A 68 0.20 -4.11 -6.81
N MET A 69 1.09 -5.07 -7.03
CA MET A 69 1.58 -5.37 -8.36
C MET A 69 0.67 -6.44 -8.96
N VAL A 70 -0.03 -6.09 -10.04
CA VAL A 70 -0.84 -7.03 -10.81
C VAL A 70 -0.20 -7.24 -12.17
N LEU A 71 0.12 -8.49 -12.50
CA LEU A 71 0.67 -8.87 -13.79
C LEU A 71 -0.41 -9.54 -14.65
N HIS A 72 -0.79 -8.89 -15.75
CA HIS A 72 -1.71 -9.44 -16.74
C HIS A 72 -0.94 -9.89 -17.99
N LEU A 73 -0.95 -11.20 -18.28
CA LEU A 73 -0.42 -11.75 -19.52
C LEU A 73 -1.54 -11.93 -20.54
N THR A 74 -1.58 -11.09 -21.56
CA THR A 74 -2.69 -11.08 -22.54
C THR A 74 -2.41 -11.95 -23.77
N LYS A 75 -1.20 -11.85 -24.32
CA LYS A 75 -0.83 -12.53 -25.56
C LYS A 75 0.66 -12.81 -25.60
N VAL A 76 1.00 -13.96 -26.17
CA VAL A 76 2.37 -14.36 -26.49
C VAL A 76 2.45 -14.51 -28.00
N THR A 77 3.48 -13.92 -28.61
CA THR A 77 3.77 -14.08 -30.04
C THR A 77 5.17 -14.63 -30.17
N LEU A 78 5.31 -15.75 -30.89
CA LEU A 78 6.61 -16.35 -31.20
C LEU A 78 7.04 -15.92 -32.61
N SER A 79 8.32 -15.64 -32.78
CA SER A 79 8.89 -15.42 -34.11
C SER A 79 8.98 -16.74 -34.88
N GLU A 80 9.07 -16.66 -36.21
CA GLU A 80 9.31 -17.84 -37.06
C GLU A 80 10.59 -18.59 -36.66
N SER A 81 11.65 -17.85 -36.31
CA SER A 81 12.90 -18.43 -35.81
C SER A 81 12.71 -19.19 -34.50
N ALA A 82 11.87 -18.70 -33.59
CA ALA A 82 11.58 -19.37 -32.32
C ALA A 82 10.73 -20.64 -32.54
N LEU A 83 9.77 -20.60 -33.46
CA LEU A 83 8.98 -21.78 -33.85
C LEU A 83 9.85 -22.86 -34.49
N GLN A 84 10.78 -22.48 -35.36
CA GLN A 84 11.76 -23.40 -35.95
C GLN A 84 12.65 -24.04 -34.89
N GLN A 85 13.11 -23.28 -33.89
CA GLN A 85 13.91 -23.79 -32.78
C GLN A 85 13.12 -24.73 -31.86
N LEU A 86 11.83 -24.46 -31.61
CA LEU A 86 10.97 -25.36 -30.85
C LEU A 86 10.64 -26.65 -31.62
N GLY A 87 10.85 -26.68 -32.93
CA GLY A 87 10.57 -27.83 -33.79
C GLY A 87 9.07 -28.18 -33.84
N SER A 88 8.19 -27.28 -33.44
CA SER A 88 6.74 -27.48 -33.41
C SER A 88 6.00 -26.27 -33.96
N ILE A 89 5.08 -26.55 -34.90
CA ILE A 89 4.12 -25.57 -35.42
C ILE A 89 3.05 -25.20 -34.38
N GLN A 90 2.81 -26.07 -33.39
CA GLN A 90 1.88 -25.87 -32.28
C GLN A 90 2.62 -26.06 -30.96
N PRO A 91 3.40 -25.05 -30.54
CA PRO A 91 4.14 -25.14 -29.29
C PRO A 91 3.18 -25.13 -28.10
N MET A 92 3.57 -25.88 -27.08
CA MET A 92 2.84 -26.00 -25.83
C MET A 92 3.69 -25.37 -24.74
N ILE A 93 3.26 -24.21 -24.25
CA ILE A 93 4.06 -23.33 -23.39
C ILE A 93 3.33 -23.00 -22.10
N PHE A 94 4.08 -22.72 -21.05
CA PHE A 94 3.55 -22.15 -19.82
C PHE A 94 4.58 -21.14 -19.28
N PHE A 95 4.14 -20.24 -18.41
CA PHE A 95 5.01 -19.29 -17.73
C PHE A 95 5.16 -19.71 -16.28
N ALA A 96 6.38 -19.62 -15.78
CA ALA A 96 6.69 -19.71 -14.36
C ALA A 96 7.20 -18.33 -13.93
N ILE A 97 6.55 -17.72 -12.95
CA ILE A 97 6.79 -16.35 -12.50
C ILE A 97 7.06 -16.37 -11.00
N GLU A 98 8.21 -15.83 -10.63
CA GLU A 98 8.62 -15.61 -9.24
C GLU A 98 8.81 -14.11 -9.05
N PHE A 99 8.30 -13.58 -7.94
CA PHE A 99 8.43 -12.18 -7.60
C PHE A 99 8.84 -12.04 -6.15
N PHE A 100 9.98 -11.40 -5.90
CA PHE A 100 10.52 -11.14 -4.57
C PHE A 100 10.64 -12.41 -3.70
N ASP A 101 10.04 -12.43 -2.51
CA ASP A 101 10.02 -13.57 -1.57
C ASP A 101 8.70 -14.38 -1.66
N PHE A 102 7.90 -14.16 -2.71
CA PHE A 102 6.67 -14.90 -2.94
C PHE A 102 6.93 -16.25 -3.63
N GLU A 103 5.98 -17.16 -3.45
CA GLU A 103 6.02 -18.49 -4.07
C GLU A 103 5.93 -18.42 -5.60
N LEU A 104 6.70 -19.27 -6.28
CA LEU A 104 6.67 -19.45 -7.73
C LEU A 104 5.24 -19.79 -8.20
N GLN A 105 4.70 -18.99 -9.11
CA GLN A 105 3.40 -19.22 -9.73
C GLN A 105 3.58 -19.72 -11.15
N THR A 106 2.68 -20.60 -11.62
CA THR A 106 2.68 -21.09 -13.00
C THR A 106 1.37 -20.81 -13.70
N THR A 107 1.40 -20.44 -14.98
CA THR A 107 0.20 -20.40 -15.81
C THR A 107 -0.21 -21.82 -16.22
N PRO A 108 -1.49 -22.04 -16.58
CA PRO A 108 -1.88 -23.23 -17.32
C PRO A 108 -1.07 -23.37 -18.61
N MET A 109 -1.02 -24.59 -19.14
CA MET A 109 -0.39 -24.85 -20.43
C MET A 109 -1.23 -24.24 -21.56
N ILE A 110 -0.59 -23.44 -22.39
CA ILE A 110 -1.16 -22.74 -23.53
C ILE A 110 -0.68 -23.46 -24.80
N LYS A 111 -1.62 -23.81 -25.68
CA LYS A 111 -1.32 -24.32 -27.02
C LYS A 111 -1.31 -23.16 -28.01
N GLY A 112 -0.40 -23.21 -28.99
CA GLY A 112 -0.45 -22.30 -30.14
C GLY A 112 -1.80 -22.36 -30.87
N PRO A 113 -2.17 -21.30 -31.62
CA PRO A 113 -3.39 -21.30 -32.43
C PRO A 113 -3.38 -22.48 -33.43
N GLU A 114 -4.58 -22.99 -33.75
CA GLU A 114 -4.76 -23.98 -34.82
C GLU A 114 -4.22 -23.49 -36.17
#